data_AF-A0A7X7S7H2-F1
#
_entry.id   AF-A0A7X7S7H2-F1
#
_cell.length_a   1.000
_cell.length_b   1.000
_cell.length_c   1.000
_cell.angle_alpha   90.00
_cell.angle_beta   90.00
_cell.angle_gamma   90.00
#
_symmetry.space_group_name_H-M   'P 1'
#
loop_
_entity.id
_entity.type
_entity.pdbx_description
1 polymer ?
#
loop_
_entity_poly.entity_id
_entity_poly.type
_entity_poly.pdbx_seq_one_letter_code
_entity_poly.pdbx_strand_id
1 'polypeptide(L)' 'MKRTNYCGLFSEQDIGEETIAEGWVETKRDMGGVIFIDLVDREGPLQVVFNPEYTNIEA' A
#
# COMPACT_ATOMS: atom_id res chain seq x y z
N MET A 1 15.72 1.31 5.77
CA MET A 1 14.56 1.19 6.69
C MET A 1 14.17 -0.29 6.74
N LYS A 2 13.56 -0.78 7.81
CA LYS A 2 13.21 -2.20 7.96
C LYS A 2 11.68 -2.31 7.86
N ARG A 3 11.17 -3.18 6.98
CA ARG A 3 9.75 -3.52 6.86
C ARG A 3 9.04 -3.66 8.22
N THR A 4 7.87 -3.02 8.34
CA THR A 4 7.00 -3.07 9.54
C THR A 4 6.25 -4.40 9.63
N ASN A 5 5.55 -4.80 8.56
CA ASN A 5 4.78 -6.04 8.49
C ASN A 5 4.82 -6.64 7.07
N TYR A 6 4.45 -7.91 6.92
CA TYR A 6 4.28 -8.54 5.62
C TYR A 6 2.93 -8.15 4.99
N CYS A 7 2.88 -8.12 3.66
CA CYS A 7 1.74 -7.66 2.87
C CYS A 7 0.43 -8.36 3.27
N GLY A 8 0.44 -9.70 3.32
CA GLY A 8 -0.74 -10.49 3.69
C GLY A 8 -1.13 -10.46 5.18
N LEU A 9 -0.39 -9.74 6.03
CA LEU A 9 -0.59 -9.74 7.49
C LEU A 9 -1.11 -8.42 8.06
N PHE A 10 -1.31 -7.39 7.22
CA PHE A 10 -1.97 -6.16 7.66
C PHE A 10 -3.44 -6.40 8.02
N SER A 11 -3.91 -5.72 9.06
CA SER A 11 -5.26 -5.90 9.60
C SER A 11 -5.85 -4.58 10.10
N GLU A 12 -7.09 -4.63 10.60
CA GLU A 12 -7.76 -3.45 11.19
C GLU A 12 -7.02 -2.88 12.40
N GLN A 13 -6.14 -3.65 13.04
CA GLN A 13 -5.32 -3.17 14.17
C GLN A 13 -4.24 -2.17 13.75
N ASP A 14 -3.90 -2.12 12.46
CA ASP A 14 -2.85 -1.25 11.91
C ASP A 14 -3.41 0.10 11.42
N ILE A 15 -4.73 0.34 11.57
CA ILE A 15 -5.37 1.57 11.09
C ILE A 15 -4.85 2.79 11.87
N GLY A 16 -4.39 3.79 11.13
CA GLY A 16 -3.90 5.07 11.68
C GLY A 16 -2.40 5.09 11.99
N GLU A 17 -1.71 3.95 11.86
CA GLU A 17 -0.28 3.83 12.10
C GLU A 17 0.55 4.10 10.84
N GLU A 18 1.75 4.69 11.01
CA GLU A 18 2.73 4.80 9.94
C GLU A 18 3.45 3.45 9.76
N THR A 19 3.25 2.81 8.61
CA THR A 19 3.75 1.46 8.36
C THR A 19 4.51 1.35 7.05
N ILE A 20 5.41 0.37 6.98
CA ILE A 20 6.25 0.09 5.81
C ILE A 20 5.97 -1.34 5.34
N ALA A 21 5.49 -1.47 4.11
CA ALA A 21 5.36 -2.73 3.39
C ALA A 21 6.41 -2.80 2.27
N GLU A 22 6.92 -4.00 1.99
CA GLU A 22 7.91 -4.24 0.94
C GLU A 22 7.51 -5.52 0.18
N GLY A 23 7.50 -5.47 -1.14
CA GLY A 23 7.09 -6.58 -1.99
C GLY A 23 7.29 -6.29 -3.47
N TRP A 24 6.70 -7.12 -4.33
CA TRP A 24 6.71 -6.97 -5.78
C TRP A 24 5.36 -6.46 -6.28
N VAL A 25 5.37 -5.62 -7.31
CA VAL A 25 4.14 -5.20 -7.98
C VAL A 25 3.64 -6.36 -8.83
N GLU A 26 2.49 -6.92 -8.46
CA GLU A 26 1.83 -7.94 -9.28
C GLU A 26 0.95 -7.28 -10.34
N THR A 27 0.09 -6.34 -9.92
CA THR A 27 -0.84 -5.64 -10.82
C THR A 27 -0.87 -4.15 -10.54
N LYS A 28 -0.96 -3.34 -11.60
CA LYS A 28 -1.24 -1.90 -11.56
C LYS A 28 -2.57 -1.62 -12.25
N ARG A 29 -3.49 -0.97 -11.55
CA ARG A 29 -4.79 -0.53 -12.10
C ARG A 29 -4.87 0.99 -11.98
N ASP A 30 -5.19 1.65 -13.09
CA ASP A 30 -5.34 3.09 -13.18
C ASP A 30 -6.81 3.41 -13.48
N MET A 31 -7.45 4.17 -12.59
CA MET A 31 -8.88 4.49 -12.67
C MET A 31 -9.11 6.00 -12.77
N GLY A 32 -8.31 6.69 -13.60
CA GLY A 32 -8.58 8.07 -13.98
C GLY A 32 -8.35 9.08 -12.86
N GLY A 33 -7.28 8.88 -12.07
CA GLY A 33 -6.88 9.77 -10.98
C GLY A 33 -6.54 9.04 -9.68
N VAL A 34 -6.97 7.80 -9.54
CA VAL A 34 -6.58 6.91 -8.44
C VAL A 34 -5.83 5.70 -9.01
N ILE A 35 -4.68 5.39 -8.41
CA ILE A 35 -3.87 4.25 -8.80
C ILE A 35 -3.97 3.19 -7.71
N PHE A 36 -4.27 1.96 -8.11
CA PHE A 36 -4.23 0.79 -7.26
C PHE A 36 -3.03 -0.06 -7.67
N ILE A 37 -2.24 -0.46 -6.67
CA ILE A 37 -1.14 -1.40 -6.82
C ILE A 37 -1.44 -2.60 -5.94
N ASP A 38 -1.46 -3.79 -6.53
CA ASP A 38 -1.49 -5.03 -5.78
C ASP A 38 -0.03 -5.42 -5.52
N LEU A 39 0.43 -5.16 -4.30
CA LEU A 39 1.79 -5.46 -3.81
C LEU A 39 1.79 -6.85 -3.19
N VAL A 40 2.60 -7.76 -3.71
CA VAL A 40 2.67 -9.13 -3.21
C VAL A 40 3.98 -9.41 -2.52
N ASP A 41 3.92 -10.18 -1.45
CA ASP A 41 5.07 -10.87 -0.89
C ASP A 41 4.71 -12.34 -0.61
N ARG A 42 5.58 -13.04 0.12
CA ARG A 42 5.40 -14.47 0.42
C ARG A 42 4.14 -14.79 1.26
N GLU A 43 3.60 -13.82 2.00
CA GLU A 43 2.43 -14.01 2.87
C GLU A 43 1.11 -13.66 2.14
N GLY A 44 1.18 -12.91 1.03
CA GLY A 44 0.01 -12.62 0.19
C GLY A 44 -0.01 -11.21 -0.40
N PRO A 45 -1.13 -10.84 -1.05
CA PRO A 45 -1.32 -9.53 -1.63
C PRO A 45 -1.72 -8.46 -0.60
N LEU A 46 -1.28 -7.23 -0.85
CA LEU A 46 -1.69 -6.01 -0.17
C LEU A 46 -2.08 -4.97 -1.24
N GLN A 47 -3.30 -4.43 -1.17
CA GLN A 47 -3.73 -3.37 -2.06
C GLN A 47 -3.25 -2.01 -1.54
N VAL A 48 -2.36 -1.35 -2.28
CA VAL A 48 -1.90 0.01 -2.02
C VAL A 48 -2.65 0.97 -2.94
N VAL A 49 -3.23 2.02 -2.36
CA VAL A 49 -4.03 3.02 -3.08
C VAL A 49 -3.31 4.37 -3.05
N PHE A 50 -3.00 4.90 -4.22
CA PHE A 50 -2.50 6.26 -4.39
C PHE A 50 -3.67 7.13 -4.86
N ASN A 51 -4.20 7.97 -3.98
CA ASN A 51 -5.22 8.96 -4.29
C ASN A 51 -4.66 10.38 -4.00
N PRO A 52 -4.69 11.30 -4.99
CA PRO A 52 -4.29 12.70 -4.81
C PRO A 52 -4.95 13.40 -3.63
N GLU A 53 -6.18 13.03 -3.25
CA GLU A 53 -6.88 13.62 -2.09
C GLU A 53 -6.18 13.34 -0.74
N TYR A 54 -5.41 12.25 -0.65
CA TYR A 54 -4.60 11.92 0.53
C TYR A 54 -3.15 12.40 0.42
N THR A 55 -2.78 13.01 -0.71
CA THR A 55 -1.46 13.61 -0.86
C THR A 55 -1.53 15.00 -0.25
N ASN A 56 -1.00 15.18 0.97
CA ASN A 56 -0.72 16.52 1.50
C ASN A 56 0.35 17.16 0.60
N ILE A 57 -0.09 17.87 -0.44
CA ILE A 57 0.79 18.77 -1.20
C ILE A 57 0.87 20.07 -0.39
N GLU A 58 1.70 20.09 0.66
CA GLU A 58 2.37 21.33 1.04
C GLU A 58 3.64 21.43 0.19
N ALA A 59 3.53 22.22 -0.88
CA ALA A 59 4.63 22.75 -1.67
C ALA A 59 4.37 24.23 -1.93
#